data_AF-A0A2V9SRH3-F1
#
_entry.id   AF-A0A2V9SRH3-F1
#
_cell.length_a   1.000
_cell.length_b   1.000
_cell.length_c   1.000
_cell.angle_alpha   90.00
_cell.angle_beta   90.00
_cell.angle_gamma   90.00
#
_symmetry.space_group_name_H-M   'P 1'
#
loop_
_entity.id
_entity.type
_entity.pdbx_description
1 polymer ?
#
loop_
_entity_poly.entity_id
_entity_poly.type
_entity_poly.pdbx_seq_one_letter_code
_entity_poly.pdbx_strand_id
1 'polypeptide(L)' 'MDSGRISRIKAEIDQLFKQQVDFFRESACEAPTAAELREYEERRERIRDLFAELMGLRRAA' A
#
# COMPACT_ATOMS: atom_id res chain seq x y z
N MET A 1 1.20 -3.93 -23.32
CA MET A 1 0.35 -4.85 -22.51
C MET A 1 0.18 -4.34 -21.08
N ASP A 2 0.60 -3.11 -20.81
CA ASP A 2 0.93 -2.64 -19.46
C ASP A 2 -0.23 -1.91 -18.77
N SER A 3 -1.23 -1.46 -19.55
CA SER A 3 -2.41 -0.76 -19.03
C SER A 3 -3.21 -1.59 -18.02
N GLY A 4 -3.40 -2.89 -18.28
CA GLY A 4 -4.08 -3.80 -17.34
C GLY A 4 -3.30 -4.02 -16.04
N ARG A 5 -1.97 -4.05 -16.11
CA ARG A 5 -1.08 -4.20 -14.94
C ARG A 5 -1.04 -2.91 -14.12
N ILE A 6 -0.91 -1.76 -14.77
CA ILE A 6 -0.96 -0.44 -14.14
C ILE A 6 -2.27 -0.24 -13.37
N SER A 7 -3.41 -0.61 -13.95
CA SER A 7 -4.72 -0.49 -13.28
C SER A 7 -4.82 -1.36 -12.03
N ARG A 8 -4.26 -2.59 -12.05
CA ARG A 8 -4.23 -3.46 -10.87
C ARG A 8 -3.34 -2.89 -9.77
N ILE A 9 -2.15 -2.39 -10.13
CA ILE A 9 -1.24 -1.78 -9.15
C ILE A 9 -1.91 -0.57 -8.49
N LYS A 10 -2.57 0.29 -9.27
CA LYS A 10 -3.30 1.44 -8.72
C LYS A 10 -4.40 1.02 -7.74
N ALA A 11 -5.20 0.02 -8.11
CA ALA A 11 -6.25 -0.50 -7.23
C ALA A 11 -5.69 -1.08 -5.92
N GLU A 12 -4.56 -1.79 -5.99
CA GLU A 12 -3.89 -2.33 -4.80
C GLU A 12 -3.34 -1.21 -3.90
N ILE A 13 -2.71 -0.18 -4.49
CA ILE A 13 -2.24 1.00 -3.75
C ILE A 13 -3.42 1.70 -3.04
N ASP A 14 -4.55 1.91 -3.72
CA ASP A 14 -5.73 2.55 -3.14
C ASP A 14 -6.28 1.74 -1.96
N GLN A 15 -6.34 0.41 -2.09
CA GLN A 15 -6.76 -0.48 -1.01
C GLN A 15 -5.81 -0.42 0.19
N LEU A 16 -4.49 -0.44 -0.04
CA LEU A 16 -3.49 -0.36 1.02
C LEU A 16 -3.54 0.98 1.75
N PHE A 17 -3.75 2.09 1.03
CA PHE A 17 -3.94 3.40 1.67
C PHE A 17 -5.21 3.44 2.53
N LYS A 18 -6.32 2.86 2.06
CA LYS A 18 -7.53 2.75 2.87
C LYS A 18 -7.26 1.99 4.17
N GLN A 19 -6.56 0.87 4.08
CA GLN A 19 -6.17 0.07 5.25
C GLN A 19 -5.25 0.83 6.23
N GLN A 20 -4.41 1.75 5.74
CA GLN A 20 -3.61 2.61 6.62
C GLN A 20 -4.46 3.67 7.32
N VAL A 21 -5.40 4.28 6.60
CA VAL A 21 -6.34 5.24 7.21
C VAL A 21 -7.17 4.58 8.29
N ASP A 22 -7.66 3.36 8.05
CA ASP A 22 -8.43 2.60 9.03
C ASP A 22 -7.56 2.26 10.26
N PHE A 23 -6.32 1.80 10.07
CA PHE A 23 -5.35 1.60 11.16
C PHE A 23 -5.13 2.86 12.01
N PHE A 24 -4.98 4.04 11.39
CA PHE A 24 -4.83 5.29 12.14
C PHE A 24 -6.08 5.70 12.91
N ARG A 25 -7.28 5.43 12.37
CA ARG A 25 -8.54 5.69 13.07
C ARG A 25 -8.69 4.81 14.29
N GLU A 26 -8.36 3.52 14.16
CA GLU A 26 -8.40 2.56 15.26
C GLU A 26 -7.35 2.89 16.33
N SER A 27 -6.13 3.22 15.89
CA SER A 27 -5.02 3.60 16.75
C SER A 27 -5.20 4.95 17.48
N ALA A 28 -6.20 5.76 17.08
CA ALA A 28 -6.53 7.00 17.78
C ALA A 28 -7.29 6.75 19.09
N CYS A 29 -7.96 5.60 19.21
CA CYS A 29 -8.71 5.21 20.40
C CYS A 29 -7.90 4.31 21.35
N GLU A 30 -7.03 3.47 20.81
CA GLU A 30 -6.20 2.54 21.58
C GLU A 30 -4.80 2.41 20.96
N ALA A 31 -3.77 2.18 21.78
CA ALA A 31 -2.43 1.96 21.26
C ALA A 31 -2.38 0.62 20.49
N PRO A 32 -1.87 0.60 19.24
CA PRO A 32 -1.81 -0.62 18.46
C PRO A 32 -0.85 -1.63 19.08
N THR A 33 -1.21 -2.90 18.94
CA THR A 33 -0.38 -4.03 19.33
C THR A 33 0.87 -4.13 18.46
N ALA A 34 1.88 -4.87 18.95
CA ALA A 34 3.08 -5.14 18.18
C ALA A 34 2.80 -5.90 16.86
N ALA A 35 1.72 -6.69 16.81
CA ALA A 35 1.30 -7.37 15.59
C ALA A 35 0.71 -6.39 14.57
N GLU A 36 -0.19 -5.51 15.00
CA GLU A 36 -0.80 -4.50 14.12
C GLU A 36 0.24 -3.51 13.59
N LEU A 37 1.22 -3.12 14.42
CA LEU A 37 2.35 -2.30 13.98
C LEU A 37 3.18 -2.98 12.89
N ARG A 38 3.45 -4.28 13.04
CA ARG A 38 4.18 -5.06 12.01
C ARG A 38 3.37 -5.12 10.71
N GLU A 39 2.09 -5.41 10.77
CA GLU A 39 1.22 -5.42 9.59
C GLU A 39 1.19 -4.05 8.90
N TYR A 40 1.16 -2.96 9.66
CA TYR A 40 1.23 -1.60 9.12
C TYR A 40 2.56 -1.36 8.39
N GLU A 41 3.68 -1.80 8.96
CA GLU A 41 5.01 -1.69 8.32
C GLU A 41 5.09 -2.51 7.01
N GLU A 42 4.55 -3.73 7.01
CA GLU A 42 4.48 -4.60 5.82
C GLU A 42 3.63 -3.95 4.72
N ARG A 43 2.48 -3.36 5.06
CA ARG A 43 1.64 -2.60 4.11
C ARG A 43 2.42 -1.41 3.53
N ARG A 44 3.22 -0.69 4.33
CA ARG A 44 4.07 0.41 3.85
C ARG A 44 5.18 -0.06 2.92
N GLU A 45 5.78 -1.20 3.20
CA GLU A 45 6.76 -1.81 2.31
C GLU A 45 6.13 -2.20 0.97
N ARG A 46 4.97 -2.85 1.01
CA ARG A 46 4.24 -3.22 -0.19
C ARG A 46 3.88 -2.00 -1.05
N ILE A 47 3.43 -0.89 -0.45
CA ILE A 47 3.18 0.36 -1.19
C ILE A 47 4.45 0.86 -1.89
N ARG A 48 5.62 0.82 -1.22
CA ARG A 48 6.91 1.24 -1.82
C ARG A 48 7.26 0.38 -3.03
N ASP A 49 7.11 -0.94 -2.93
CA ASP A 49 7.37 -1.86 -4.04
C ASP A 49 6.45 -1.62 -5.23
N LEU A 50 5.16 -1.40 -4.98
CA LEU A 50 4.18 -1.10 -6.02
C LEU A 50 4.48 0.22 -6.74
N PHE A 51 4.94 1.25 -6.01
CA PHE A 51 5.40 2.50 -6.64
C PHE A 51 6.66 2.30 -7.47
N ALA A 52 7.63 1.50 -7.00
CA ALA A 52 8.82 1.16 -7.77
C ALA A 52 8.44 0.41 -9.06
N GLU A 53 7.49 -0.53 -8.98
CA GLU A 53 6.97 -1.25 -10.13
C GLU A 53 6.28 -0.32 -11.13
N LEU A 54 5.40 0.59 -10.67
CA LEU A 54 4.78 1.61 -11.53
C LEU A 54 5.81 2.48 -12.24
N MET A 55 6.85 2.90 -11.51
CA MET A 55 7.93 3.71 -12.06
C MET A 55 8.74 2.94 -13.11
N GLY A 56 8.97 1.64 -12.89
CA GLY A 56 9.60 0.74 -13.86
C GLY A 56 8.76 0.59 -15.13
N LEU A 57 7.45 0.34 -14.99
CA LEU A 57 6.53 0.25 -16.14
C LEU A 57 6.46 1.56 -16.92
N ARG A 58 6.45 2.72 -16.24
CA ARG A 58 6.46 4.04 -16.91
C ARG A 58 7.74 4.30 -17.69
N ARG A 59 8.89 3.78 -17.25
CA ARG A 59 10.17 3.93 -17.96
C ARG A 59 10.31 2.97 -19.15
N ALA A 60 9.59 1.85 -19.13
CA ALA A 60 9.63 0.83 -20.16
C ALA A 60 8.60 1.04 -21.29
N ALA A 61 7.65 1.98 -21.10
CA ALA A 61 6.65 2.40 -22.09
C ALA A 61 7.17 3.57 -22.92
#